data_AF-A0A959KMA9-F1
#
_entry.id   AF-A0A959KMA9-F1
#
_cell.length_a   1.000
_cell.length_b   1.000
_cell.length_c   1.000
_cell.angle_alpha   90.00
_cell.angle_beta   90.00
_cell.angle_gamma   90.00
#
_symmetry.space_group_name_H-M   'P 1'
#
loop_
_entity.id
_entity.type
_entity.pdbx_description
1 polymer ?
#
loop_
_entity_poly.entity_id
_entity_poly.type
_entity_poly.pdbx_seq_one_letter_code
_entity_poly.pdbx_strand_id
1 'polypeptide(L)'
;MKLRMLLSSLLLSGSFCLLAQDFPYEVSVITRPYEPLTDATEILPGEVWDDPDYFIPIGFPFEAFGTVFDTLYNPGFVGVGFMDNIEFTGPALLPYGSDLIDRGALTATSQSQIFYKLDGTAPDRILKVEYR
;
A
#
# COMPACT_ATOMS: atom_id res chain seq x y z
N MET A 1 36.18 16.93 31.08
CA MET A 1 34.99 16.02 31.04
C MET A 1 33.95 16.45 30.00
N LYS A 2 33.55 17.73 29.95
CA LYS A 2 32.53 18.24 29.02
C LYS A 2 32.83 18.01 27.52
N LEU A 3 34.08 18.23 27.07
CA LEU A 3 34.46 18.05 25.66
C LEU A 3 34.39 16.59 25.19
N ARG A 4 34.77 15.64 26.05
CA ARG A 4 34.70 14.21 25.73
C ARG A 4 33.25 13.73 25.61
N MET A 5 32.38 14.21 26.50
CA MET A 5 30.94 13.92 26.40
C MET A 5 30.32 14.52 25.14
N LEU A 6 30.69 15.75 24.77
CA LEU A 6 30.21 16.38 23.52
C LEU A 6 30.62 15.58 22.28
N LEU A 7 31.86 15.09 22.26
CA LEU A 7 32.40 14.32 21.13
C LEU A 7 31.71 12.96 21.00
N SER A 8 31.43 12.29 22.13
CA SER A 8 30.67 11.04 22.15
C SER A 8 29.23 11.23 21.67
N SER A 9 28.55 12.31 22.07
CA SER A 9 27.19 12.63 21.61
C SER A 9 27.15 12.94 20.11
N LEU A 10 28.16 13.62 19.57
CA LEU A 10 28.24 13.94 18.14
C LEU A 10 28.48 12.68 17.28
N LEU A 11 29.37 11.78 17.72
CA LEU A 11 29.64 10.50 17.05
C LEU A 11 28.43 9.56 17.07
N LEU A 12 27.68 9.56 18.17
CA LEU A 12 26.46 8.75 18.29
C LEU A 12 25.37 9.27 17.35
N SER A 13 25.20 10.60 17.27
CA SER A 13 24.19 11.22 16.40
C SER A 13 24.51 11.08 14.91
N GLY A 14 25.79 11.18 14.53
CA GLY A 14 26.23 11.02 13.13
C GLY A 14 26.00 9.60 12.59
N SER A 15 26.09 8.59 13.44
CA SER A 15 25.84 7.19 13.06
C SER A 15 24.38 6.91 12.72
N PHE A 16 23.43 7.66 13.31
CA PHE A 16 21.99 7.50 13.03
C PHE A 16 21.56 8.17 11.71
N CYS A 17 22.25 9.22 11.26
CA CYS A 17 21.94 9.87 9.98
C CYS A 17 22.39 9.03 8.77
N LEU A 18 23.40 8.16 8.93
CA LEU A 18 23.90 7.28 7.87
C LEU A 18 23.00 6.06 7.61
N LEU A 19 22.00 5.82 8.47
CA LEU A 19 21.01 4.75 8.31
C LEU A 19 19.66 5.25 7.80
N ALA A 20 19.56 6.52 7.38
CA ALA A 20 18.44 6.95 6.55
C ALA A 20 18.56 6.18 5.23
N GLN A 21 17.73 5.14 5.07
CA GLN A 21 17.70 4.37 3.84
C GLN A 21 17.26 5.30 2.71
N ASP A 22 18.04 5.36 1.62
CA ASP A 22 17.54 5.90 0.35
C ASP A 22 16.37 5.01 -0.08
N PHE A 23 15.16 5.42 0.28
CA PHE A 23 13.96 4.78 -0.22
C PHE A 23 13.85 5.17 -1.70
N PRO A 24 13.85 4.22 -2.65
CA PRO A 24 13.98 4.54 -4.08
C PRO A 24 12.71 5.19 -4.68
N TYR A 25 11.79 5.65 -3.82
CA TYR A 25 10.50 6.22 -4.18
C TYR A 25 10.29 7.54 -3.45
N GLU A 26 9.78 8.53 -4.19
CA GLU A 26 9.26 9.75 -3.60
C GLU A 26 7.84 9.50 -3.11
N VAL A 27 7.61 9.66 -1.81
CA VAL A 27 6.27 9.63 -1.23
C VAL A 27 5.74 11.06 -1.20
N SER A 28 4.67 11.32 -1.94
CA SER A 28 3.91 12.57 -1.85
C SER A 28 2.59 12.33 -1.12
N VAL A 29 2.25 13.24 -0.21
CA VAL A 29 0.98 13.21 0.53
C VAL A 29 0.19 14.45 0.17
N ILE A 30 -1.05 14.27 -0.28
CA ILE A 30 -1.94 15.35 -0.71
C ILE A 30 -3.16 15.35 0.20
N THR A 31 -3.54 16.53 0.69
CA THR A 31 -4.79 16.73 1.43
C THR A 31 -5.81 17.38 0.51
N ARG A 32 -6.90 16.66 0.20
CA ARG A 32 -8.03 17.15 -0.58
C ARG A 32 -9.33 16.50 -0.07
N PRO A 33 -10.52 17.06 -0.37
CA PRO A 33 -11.77 16.35 -0.14
C PRO A 33 -11.74 14.97 -0.80
N TYR A 34 -12.27 13.98 -0.10
CA TYR A 34 -12.43 12.64 -0.64
C TYR A 34 -13.56 12.62 -1.68
N GLU A 35 -13.28 12.07 -2.84
CA GLU A 35 -14.24 11.85 -3.92
C GLU A 35 -14.17 10.36 -4.32
N PRO A 36 -15.30 9.63 -4.30
CA PRO A 36 -15.32 8.23 -4.69
C PRO A 36 -14.83 8.00 -6.12
N LEU A 37 -14.25 6.83 -6.38
CA LEU A 37 -13.92 6.45 -7.75
C LEU A 37 -15.19 6.27 -8.60
N THR A 38 -15.18 6.87 -9.78
CA THR A 38 -16.20 6.69 -10.83
C THR A 38 -15.63 5.82 -11.94
N ASP A 39 -16.48 5.06 -12.63
CA ASP A 39 -16.08 4.10 -13.68
C ASP A 39 -15.00 3.11 -13.21
N ALA A 40 -15.16 2.63 -11.97
CA ALA A 40 -14.25 1.68 -11.33
C ALA A 40 -14.80 0.25 -11.36
N THR A 41 -13.91 -0.73 -11.24
CA THR A 41 -14.27 -2.16 -11.17
C THR A 41 -14.34 -2.60 -9.72
N GLU A 42 -15.45 -3.23 -9.33
CA GLU A 42 -15.63 -3.84 -8.01
C GLU A 42 -14.88 -5.18 -7.95
N ILE A 43 -14.11 -5.42 -6.88
CA ILE A 43 -13.26 -6.62 -6.74
C ILE A 43 -14.04 -7.82 -6.21
N LEU A 44 -15.01 -7.59 -5.31
CA LEU A 44 -15.76 -8.64 -4.60
C LEU A 44 -17.26 -8.33 -4.58
N PRO A 45 -17.94 -8.36 -5.73
CA PRO A 45 -19.31 -7.87 -5.84
C PRO A 45 -20.29 -8.66 -4.97
N GLY A 46 -20.83 -7.98 -3.96
CA GLY A 46 -21.82 -8.52 -3.03
C GLY A 46 -21.26 -9.39 -1.89
N GLU A 47 -19.94 -9.52 -1.78
CA GLU A 47 -19.32 -10.31 -0.72
C GLU A 47 -19.03 -9.47 0.53
N VAL A 48 -19.40 -10.00 1.69
CA VAL A 48 -18.94 -9.49 2.99
C VAL A 48 -17.57 -10.13 3.27
N TRP A 49 -16.55 -9.32 3.55
CA TRP A 49 -15.17 -9.78 3.62
C TRP A 49 -14.47 -9.51 4.94
N ASP A 50 -13.51 -10.38 5.25
CA ASP A 50 -12.51 -10.32 6.31
C ASP A 50 -11.29 -11.06 5.76
N ASP A 51 -10.13 -10.41 5.68
CA ASP A 51 -8.94 -10.93 4.98
C ASP A 51 -9.24 -11.51 3.58
N PRO A 52 -9.74 -10.72 2.62
CA PRO A 52 -10.15 -11.24 1.32
C PRO A 52 -8.97 -11.61 0.41
N ASP A 53 -9.15 -12.68 -0.35
CA ASP A 53 -8.27 -13.08 -1.44
C ASP A 53 -8.65 -12.40 -2.75
N TYR A 54 -7.78 -11.55 -3.30
CA TYR A 54 -7.95 -10.99 -4.64
C TYR A 54 -6.64 -10.53 -5.28
N PHE A 55 -6.71 -10.22 -6.58
CA PHE A 55 -5.60 -9.61 -7.30
C PHE A 55 -6.09 -8.50 -8.23
N ILE A 56 -5.22 -7.53 -8.50
CA ILE A 56 -5.49 -6.39 -9.38
C ILE A 56 -4.40 -6.31 -10.45
N PRO A 57 -4.74 -6.43 -11.75
CA PRO A 57 -3.78 -6.15 -12.81
C PRO A 57 -3.47 -4.65 -12.84
N ILE A 58 -2.20 -4.28 -12.70
CA ILE A 58 -1.74 -2.88 -12.70
C ILE A 58 -1.87 -2.27 -14.10
N GLY A 59 -1.75 -3.11 -15.15
CA GLY A 59 -1.84 -2.69 -16.55
C GLY A 59 -0.58 -1.98 -17.07
N PHE A 60 0.49 -1.96 -16.28
CA PHE A 60 1.81 -1.47 -16.64
C PHE A 60 2.89 -2.10 -15.74
N PRO A 61 4.15 -2.22 -16.20
CA PRO A 61 5.24 -2.66 -15.35
C PRO A 61 5.50 -1.59 -14.28
N PHE A 62 5.36 -1.97 -13.02
CA PHE A 62 5.66 -1.11 -11.87
C PHE A 62 6.87 -1.67 -11.13
N GLU A 63 7.86 -0.82 -10.88
CA GLU A 63 9.12 -1.22 -10.25
C GLU A 63 9.12 -0.82 -8.77
N ALA A 64 8.77 -1.79 -7.91
CA ALA A 64 8.81 -1.87 -6.45
C ALA A 64 10.01 -2.59 -5.83
N PHE A 65 10.80 -2.01 -4.92
CA PHE A 65 11.79 -2.73 -4.10
C PHE A 65 12.85 -3.51 -4.91
N GLY A 66 13.20 -3.03 -6.10
CA GLY A 66 14.10 -3.73 -7.03
C GLY A 66 13.44 -4.90 -7.78
N THR A 67 12.12 -5.03 -7.68
CA THR A 67 11.30 -6.00 -8.40
C THR A 67 10.33 -5.29 -9.33
N VAL A 68 10.18 -5.79 -10.55
CA VAL A 68 9.12 -5.35 -11.47
C VAL A 68 7.93 -6.28 -11.31
N PHE A 69 6.77 -5.72 -11.01
CA PHE A 69 5.50 -6.45 -10.98
C PHE A 69 4.43 -5.73 -11.80
N ASP A 70 3.49 -6.51 -12.32
CA ASP A 70 2.37 -6.04 -13.17
C ASP A 70 1.00 -6.35 -12.54
N THR A 71 1.00 -6.97 -11.37
CA THR A 71 -0.16 -7.44 -10.64
C THR A 71 0.06 -7.17 -9.15
N LEU A 72 -0.97 -6.67 -8.47
CA LEU A 72 -1.01 -6.59 -7.01
C LEU A 72 -1.79 -7.79 -6.47
N TYR A 73 -1.21 -8.53 -5.52
CA TYR A 73 -1.89 -9.61 -4.82
C TYR A 73 -2.24 -9.20 -3.40
N ASN A 74 -3.47 -9.47 -2.97
CA ASN A 74 -3.88 -9.50 -1.56
C ASN A 74 -4.36 -10.92 -1.24
N PRO A 75 -3.47 -11.80 -0.75
CA PRO A 75 -3.79 -13.20 -0.48
C PRO A 75 -4.44 -13.41 0.91
N GLY A 76 -5.40 -12.56 1.29
CA GLY A 76 -5.94 -12.55 2.66
C GLY A 76 -4.94 -11.96 3.66
N PHE A 77 -4.28 -10.89 3.25
CA PHE A 77 -3.31 -10.17 4.07
C PHE A 77 -4.02 -9.08 4.89
N VAL A 78 -3.60 -8.94 6.16
CA VAL A 78 -4.12 -7.92 7.09
C VAL A 78 -4.04 -6.52 6.47
N GLY A 79 -5.19 -5.89 6.26
CA GLY A 79 -5.32 -4.51 5.79
C GLY A 79 -5.17 -4.33 4.27
N VAL A 80 -4.57 -3.20 3.85
CA VAL A 80 -4.34 -2.88 2.43
C VAL A 80 -2.96 -3.43 2.01
N GLY A 81 -2.74 -4.73 2.15
CA GLY A 81 -1.47 -5.36 1.78
C GLY A 81 -1.42 -5.66 0.29
N PHE A 82 -0.37 -5.21 -0.40
CA PHE A 82 -0.09 -5.66 -1.77
C PHE A 82 1.27 -6.32 -1.87
N MET A 83 1.29 -7.49 -2.49
CA MET A 83 2.47 -8.30 -2.73
C MET A 83 2.72 -8.47 -4.24
N ASP A 84 3.94 -8.84 -4.59
CA ASP A 84 4.33 -9.21 -5.95
C ASP A 84 3.95 -10.66 -6.31
N ASN A 85 3.55 -11.48 -5.33
CA ASN A 85 3.11 -12.86 -5.50
C ASN A 85 2.12 -13.32 -4.41
N ILE A 86 1.56 -14.52 -4.60
CA ILE A 86 0.57 -15.14 -3.71
C ILE A 86 1.18 -15.95 -2.54
N GLU A 87 2.50 -16.19 -2.54
CA GLU A 87 3.17 -17.10 -1.59
C GLU A 87 3.52 -16.44 -0.25
N PHE A 88 3.09 -15.20 0.00
CA PHE A 88 3.45 -14.42 1.20
C PHE A 88 4.96 -14.27 1.43
N THR A 89 5.76 -14.40 0.36
CA THR A 89 7.20 -14.21 0.42
C THR A 89 7.57 -13.00 -0.42
N GLY A 90 8.38 -12.09 0.10
CA GLY A 90 8.82 -10.90 -0.64
C GLY A 90 8.34 -9.57 -0.06
N PRO A 91 8.61 -8.47 -0.77
CA PRO A 91 8.25 -7.14 -0.30
C PRO A 91 6.73 -6.93 -0.35
N ALA A 92 6.22 -6.19 0.62
CA ALA A 92 4.81 -5.81 0.67
C ALA A 92 4.66 -4.29 0.79
N LEU A 93 3.68 -3.74 0.07
CA LEU A 93 3.17 -2.40 0.32
C LEU A 93 2.05 -2.51 1.36
N LEU A 94 2.22 -1.81 2.49
CA LEU A 94 1.22 -1.71 3.56
C LEU A 94 0.86 -0.24 3.79
N PRO A 95 0.02 0.38 2.93
CA PRO A 95 -0.37 1.78 3.05
C PRO A 95 -1.17 2.06 4.33
N TYR A 96 -1.81 1.03 4.88
CA TYR A 96 -2.54 1.11 6.14
C TYR A 96 -2.24 -0.13 6.99
N GLY A 97 -1.62 0.08 8.15
CA GLY A 97 -1.13 -1.00 9.02
C GLY A 97 -2.16 -1.52 10.02
N SER A 98 -3.46 -1.30 9.79
CA SER A 98 -4.52 -1.87 10.61
C SER A 98 -5.24 -2.97 9.85
N ASP A 99 -5.73 -3.93 10.61
CA ASP A 99 -6.61 -4.97 10.12
C ASP A 99 -7.95 -4.37 9.68
N LEU A 100 -8.26 -4.52 8.39
CA LEU A 100 -9.47 -4.00 7.79
C LEU A 100 -10.44 -5.16 7.63
N ILE A 101 -11.70 -4.90 7.95
CA ILE A 101 -12.80 -5.83 7.77
C ILE A 101 -13.99 -5.07 7.18
N ASP A 102 -14.83 -5.74 6.41
CA ASP A 102 -16.07 -5.16 5.93
C ASP A 102 -16.92 -4.68 7.12
N ARG A 103 -17.39 -3.43 7.08
CA ARG A 103 -18.28 -2.89 8.13
C ARG A 103 -19.57 -3.70 8.28
N GLY A 104 -19.94 -4.43 7.23
CA GLY A 104 -21.03 -5.39 7.16
C GLY A 104 -20.71 -6.79 7.70
N ALA A 105 -19.54 -7.04 8.28
CA ALA A 105 -19.10 -8.37 8.77
C ALA A 105 -20.07 -9.08 9.72
N LEU A 106 -20.84 -8.31 10.51
CA LEU A 106 -21.87 -8.85 11.41
C LEU A 106 -23.26 -8.91 10.77
N THR A 107 -23.33 -8.75 9.44
CA THR A 107 -24.55 -8.70 8.64
C THR A 107 -24.37 -9.55 7.38
N ALA A 108 -25.42 -9.64 6.54
CA ALA A 108 -25.36 -10.33 5.26
C ALA A 108 -25.14 -9.37 4.08
N THR A 109 -24.75 -8.12 4.32
CA THR A 109 -24.64 -7.09 3.29
C THR A 109 -23.35 -6.31 3.44
N SER A 110 -22.54 -6.31 2.38
CA SER A 110 -21.30 -5.53 2.33
C SER A 110 -21.58 -4.03 2.51
N GLN A 111 -20.76 -3.37 3.32
CA GLN A 111 -20.78 -1.93 3.59
C GLN A 111 -19.40 -1.28 3.37
N SER A 112 -18.47 -2.01 2.78
CA SER A 112 -17.10 -1.57 2.53
C SER A 112 -16.59 -2.18 1.23
N GLN A 113 -17.24 -1.87 0.11
CA GLN A 113 -16.87 -2.45 -1.18
C GLN A 113 -15.46 -2.00 -1.59
N ILE A 114 -14.74 -2.89 -2.25
CA ILE A 114 -13.38 -2.62 -2.74
C ILE A 114 -13.45 -2.40 -4.25
N PHE A 115 -12.94 -1.24 -4.70
CA PHE A 115 -12.90 -0.85 -6.10
C PHE A 115 -11.47 -0.59 -6.56
N TYR A 116 -11.21 -0.81 -7.84
CA TYR A 116 -9.99 -0.33 -8.48
C TYR A 116 -10.26 0.37 -9.81
N LYS A 117 -9.35 1.27 -10.19
CA LYS A 117 -9.37 1.96 -11.46
C LYS A 117 -7.96 2.24 -11.97
N LEU A 118 -7.73 1.96 -13.25
CA LEU A 118 -6.56 2.43 -13.97
C LEU A 118 -6.90 3.75 -14.66
N ASP A 119 -6.21 4.82 -14.28
CA ASP A 119 -6.34 6.15 -14.88
C ASP A 119 -5.09 6.53 -15.68
N GLY A 120 -5.29 7.37 -16.70
CA GLY A 120 -4.21 7.91 -17.54
C GLY A 120 -3.86 7.05 -18.75
N THR A 121 -2.78 7.42 -19.42
CA THR A 121 -2.27 6.77 -20.64
C THR A 121 -0.76 6.67 -20.56
N ALA A 122 -0.14 5.69 -21.22
CA ALA A 122 1.31 5.53 -21.15
C ALA A 122 2.07 6.82 -21.56
N PRO A 123 3.14 7.21 -20.83
CA PRO A 123 3.72 6.52 -19.67
C PRO A 123 3.03 6.84 -18.33
N ASP A 124 2.21 7.89 -18.28
CA ASP A 124 1.57 8.44 -17.07
C ASP A 124 0.28 7.69 -16.70
N ARG A 125 0.45 6.50 -16.13
CA ARG A 125 -0.65 5.65 -15.65
C ARG A 125 -0.63 5.56 -14.12
N ILE A 126 -1.82 5.50 -13.53
CA ILE A 126 -2.00 5.39 -12.08
C ILE A 126 -3.05 4.31 -11.80
N LEU A 127 -2.67 3.30 -11.02
CA LEU A 127 -3.62 2.40 -10.39
C LEU A 127 -4.14 3.04 -9.10
N LYS A 128 -5.46 3.12 -8.96
CA LYS A 128 -6.15 3.58 -7.75
C LYS A 128 -6.93 2.41 -7.16
N VAL A 129 -6.84 2.25 -5.85
CA VAL A 129 -7.61 1.26 -5.08
C VAL A 129 -8.37 2.00 -3.97
N GLU A 130 -9.64 1.68 -3.81
CA GLU A 130 -10.57 2.34 -2.90
C GLU A 130 -11.33 1.30 -2.07
N TYR A 131 -11.42 1.54 -0.77
CA TYR A 131 -12.28 0.82 0.16
C TYR A 131 -13.38 1.80 0.59
N ARG A 132 -14.64 1.52 0.24
CA ARG A 132 -15.77 2.47 0.37
C ARG A 132 -16.95 1.90 1.15
#